data_AF-A0A840QC43-F1
#
_entry.id   AF-A0A840QC43-F1
#
_cell.length_a   1.000
_cell.length_b   1.000
_cell.length_c   1.000
_cell.angle_alpha   90.00
_cell.angle_beta   90.00
_cell.angle_gamma   90.00
#
_symmetry.space_group_name_H-M   'P 1'
#
loop_
_entity.id
_entity.type
_entity.pdbx_description
1 polymer ?
#
loop_
_entity_poly.entity_id
_entity_poly.type
_entity_poly.pdbx_seq_one_letter_code
_entity_poly.pdbx_strand_id
1 'polypeptide(L)'
;MEAVEVVESPVEPVRYPSMRAEIVLAVKALSDPDYQQRVWIRRQYPHENFYDDFTQNAHILFDDTCVLPDPETGVGDVLYPDEVGVLRALGEVLDPLINELGNVSDERYLQHPQWAEVLRRSERAYRVLSQNDSASR
;
A
#
# COMPACT_ATOMS: atom_id res chain seq x y z
N MET A 1 -0.72 -1.15 44.73
CA MET A 1 -1.20 -0.90 43.35
C MET A 1 -0.03 -1.28 42.46
N GLU A 2 -0.07 -2.49 41.90
CA GLU A 2 0.96 -2.94 40.97
C GLU A 2 0.79 -2.17 39.66
N ALA A 3 1.86 -1.50 39.23
CA ALA A 3 1.94 -0.94 37.90
C ALA A 3 2.03 -2.12 36.93
N VAL A 4 0.99 -2.33 36.14
CA VAL A 4 1.03 -3.24 34.99
C VAL A 4 1.96 -2.59 33.98
N GLU A 5 3.21 -3.04 33.96
CA GLU A 5 4.15 -2.74 32.90
C GLU A 5 3.62 -3.44 31.65
N VAL A 6 2.96 -2.68 30.78
CA VAL A 6 2.62 -3.15 29.44
C VAL A 6 3.94 -3.27 28.69
N VAL A 7 4.55 -4.44 28.79
CA VAL A 7 5.67 -4.83 27.94
C VAL A 7 5.08 -4.94 26.55
N GLU A 8 5.24 -3.89 25.74
CA GLU A 8 5.02 -3.97 24.30
C GLU A 8 5.93 -5.08 23.78
N SER A 9 5.35 -6.23 23.44
CA SER A 9 6.11 -7.33 22.84
C SER A 9 6.82 -6.81 21.59
N PRO A 10 8.12 -7.08 21.42
CA PRO A 10 8.83 -6.68 20.22
C PRO A 10 8.16 -7.34 19.01
N VAL A 11 7.74 -6.51 18.05
CA VAL A 11 7.22 -6.98 16.77
C VAL A 11 8.36 -7.74 16.09
N GLU A 12 8.18 -9.03 15.85
CA GLU A 12 9.19 -9.85 15.16
C GLU A 12 9.37 -9.31 13.75
N PRO A 13 10.59 -9.03 13.27
CA PRO A 13 10.80 -8.48 11.94
C PRO A 13 10.33 -9.44 10.84
N VAL A 14 9.73 -8.91 9.78
CA VAL A 14 9.33 -9.73 8.62
C VAL A 14 10.53 -10.35 7.92
N ARG A 15 10.32 -11.49 7.26
CA ARG A 15 11.37 -12.25 6.56
C ARG A 15 11.99 -11.52 5.36
N TYR A 16 11.19 -10.74 4.63
CA TYR A 16 11.58 -10.11 3.36
C TYR A 16 11.42 -8.58 3.43
N PRO A 17 12.33 -7.87 4.11
CA PRO A 17 12.21 -6.42 4.35
C PRO A 17 12.26 -5.57 3.08
N SER A 18 12.95 -6.01 2.02
CA SER A 18 13.00 -5.27 0.75
C SER A 18 11.64 -5.27 0.03
N MET A 19 10.98 -6.43 -0.06
CA MET A 19 9.63 -6.53 -0.63
C MET A 19 8.61 -5.77 0.22
N ARG A 20 8.76 -5.84 1.55
CA ARG A 20 7.96 -5.01 2.47
C ARG A 20 8.09 -3.51 2.15
N ALA A 21 9.32 -3.02 1.93
CA ALA A 21 9.53 -1.62 1.58
C ALA A 21 8.81 -1.24 0.27
N GLU A 22 8.79 -2.12 -0.73
CA GLU A 22 8.05 -1.91 -1.99
C GLU A 22 6.53 -1.81 -1.76
N ILE A 23 5.96 -2.70 -0.94
CA ILE A 23 4.54 -2.64 -0.56
C ILE A 23 4.23 -1.31 0.13
N VAL A 24 5.03 -0.91 1.11
CA VAL A 24 4.82 0.34 1.87
C VAL A 24 4.90 1.55 0.94
N LEU A 25 5.85 1.57 0.00
CA LEU A 25 5.97 2.64 -1.00
C LEU A 25 4.79 2.66 -1.97
N ALA A 26 4.31 1.50 -2.42
CA ALA A 26 3.18 1.42 -3.32
C ALA A 26 1.87 1.89 -2.68
N VAL A 27 1.61 1.48 -1.44
CA VAL A 27 0.45 1.97 -0.67
C VAL A 27 0.57 3.46 -0.37
N LYS A 28 1.79 3.97 -0.10
CA LYS A 28 2.03 5.41 0.06
C LYS A 28 1.66 6.19 -1.21
N ALA A 29 2.12 5.73 -2.38
CA ALA A 29 1.82 6.37 -3.65
C ALA A 29 0.31 6.39 -3.94
N LEU A 30 -0.41 5.32 -3.59
CA LEU A 30 -1.88 5.27 -3.64
C LEU A 30 -2.57 6.23 -2.66
N SER A 31 -1.95 6.57 -1.53
CA SER A 31 -2.54 7.46 -0.52
C SER A 31 -2.32 8.95 -0.76
N ASP A 32 -1.43 9.33 -1.67
CA ASP A 32 -0.98 10.72 -1.84
C ASP A 32 -1.50 11.31 -3.17
N PRO A 33 -2.64 12.03 -3.17
CA PRO A 33 -3.22 12.57 -4.40
C PRO A 33 -2.32 13.62 -5.06
N ASP A 34 -1.53 14.37 -4.28
CA ASP A 34 -0.60 15.37 -4.83
C ASP A 34 0.57 14.68 -5.54
N TYR A 35 1.06 13.58 -4.99
CA TYR A 35 2.05 12.72 -5.63
C TYR A 35 1.51 12.13 -6.92
N GLN A 36 0.29 11.57 -6.92
CA GLN A 36 -0.34 11.01 -8.12
C GLN A 36 -0.45 12.06 -9.23
N GLN A 37 -0.91 13.28 -8.90
CA GLN A 37 -1.00 14.36 -9.87
C GLN A 37 0.37 14.78 -10.41
N ARG A 38 1.37 14.92 -9.54
CA ARG A 38 2.72 15.34 -9.94
C ARG A 38 3.44 14.28 -10.75
N VAL A 39 3.46 13.04 -10.27
CA VAL A 39 4.31 11.95 -10.79
C VAL A 39 3.58 11.16 -11.87
N TRP A 40 2.36 10.69 -11.61
CA TRP A 40 1.64 9.83 -12.56
C TRP A 40 1.03 10.63 -13.71
N ILE A 41 0.51 11.84 -13.43
CA ILE A 41 -0.14 12.66 -14.47
C ILE A 41 0.85 13.61 -15.13
N ARG A 42 1.49 14.48 -14.35
CA ARG A 42 2.37 15.55 -14.89
C ARG A 42 3.79 15.08 -15.19
N ARG A 43 4.15 13.84 -14.80
CA ARG A 43 5.49 13.26 -15.01
C ARG A 43 6.62 14.15 -14.45
N GLN A 44 6.34 14.82 -13.33
CA GLN A 44 7.29 15.67 -12.60
C GLN A 44 8.02 14.83 -11.56
N TYR A 45 9.15 14.28 -11.98
CA TYR A 45 9.92 13.33 -11.19
C TYR A 45 10.89 13.98 -10.21
N PRO A 46 11.17 13.34 -9.06
CA PRO A 46 12.08 13.87 -8.05
C PRO A 46 13.56 13.89 -8.51
N HIS A 47 13.95 13.01 -9.44
CA HIS A 47 15.31 12.94 -9.99
C HIS A 47 15.29 12.29 -11.39
N GLU A 48 16.43 12.37 -12.08
CA GLU A 48 16.63 11.70 -13.37
C GLU A 48 16.50 10.17 -13.24
N ASN A 49 16.03 9.52 -14.30
CA ASN A 49 15.79 8.07 -14.38
C ASN A 49 14.79 7.52 -13.34
N PHE A 50 13.95 8.38 -12.78
CA PHE A 50 12.81 7.95 -11.97
C PHE A 50 11.58 7.73 -12.84
N TYR A 51 10.83 6.68 -12.55
CA TYR A 51 9.53 6.41 -13.15
C TYR A 51 8.64 5.76 -12.10
N ASP A 52 7.37 6.17 -12.10
CA ASP A 52 6.32 5.57 -11.29
C ASP A 52 4.95 5.92 -11.90
N ASP A 53 4.02 4.98 -11.83
CA ASP A 53 2.65 5.11 -12.33
C ASP A 53 1.71 4.15 -11.58
N PHE A 54 0.40 4.23 -11.86
CA PHE A 54 -0.54 3.34 -11.20
C PHE A 54 -0.31 1.86 -11.55
N THR A 55 0.01 1.56 -12.81
CA THR A 55 0.24 0.18 -13.28
C THR A 55 1.35 -0.52 -12.52
N GLN A 56 2.49 0.14 -12.31
CA GLN A 56 3.61 -0.40 -11.56
C GLN A 56 3.22 -0.67 -10.10
N ASN A 57 2.51 0.26 -9.45
CA ASN A 57 2.03 0.08 -8.08
C ASN A 57 0.99 -1.06 -7.98
N ALA A 58 0.13 -1.21 -8.99
CA ALA A 58 -0.81 -2.32 -9.05
C ALA A 58 -0.08 -3.67 -9.19
N HIS A 59 0.93 -3.77 -10.07
CA HIS A 59 1.72 -5.00 -10.21
C HIS A 59 2.41 -5.41 -8.91
N ILE A 60 3.03 -4.46 -8.19
CA ILE A 60 3.65 -4.74 -6.89
C ILE A 60 2.63 -5.37 -5.93
N LEU A 61 1.43 -4.77 -5.85
CA LEU A 61 0.43 -5.11 -4.84
C LEU A 61 -0.41 -6.35 -5.18
N PHE A 62 -0.64 -6.63 -6.47
CA PHE A 62 -1.44 -7.76 -6.93
C PHE A 62 -0.60 -8.96 -7.36
N ASP A 63 0.47 -8.74 -8.12
CA ASP A 63 1.18 -9.81 -8.83
C ASP A 63 2.49 -10.20 -8.14
N ASP A 64 3.32 -9.21 -7.79
CA ASP A 64 4.66 -9.49 -7.27
C ASP A 64 4.64 -9.94 -5.80
N THR A 65 3.71 -9.38 -5.02
CA THR A 65 3.60 -9.66 -3.57
C THR A 65 2.29 -10.29 -3.14
N CYS A 66 1.27 -10.29 -4.00
CA CYS A 66 -0.06 -10.85 -3.72
C CYS A 66 -0.76 -10.31 -2.45
N VAL A 67 -0.34 -9.17 -1.91
CA VAL A 67 -0.86 -8.66 -0.62
C VAL A 67 -2.26 -8.05 -0.69
N LEU A 68 -2.77 -7.73 -1.87
CA LEU A 68 -4.17 -7.33 -2.05
C LEU A 68 -5.12 -8.51 -2.35
N PRO A 69 -4.78 -9.48 -3.21
CA PRO A 69 -5.66 -10.62 -3.44
C PRO A 69 -5.74 -11.56 -2.22
N ASP A 70 -4.64 -11.78 -1.50
CA ASP A 70 -4.59 -12.71 -0.35
C ASP A 70 -3.57 -12.25 0.73
N PRO A 71 -3.89 -11.17 1.49
CA PRO A 71 -2.97 -10.61 2.48
C PRO A 71 -2.54 -11.59 3.57
N GLU A 72 -3.36 -12.59 3.91
CA GLU A 72 -3.04 -13.61 4.91
C GLU A 72 -1.75 -14.38 4.57
N THR A 73 -1.51 -14.63 3.29
CA THR A 73 -0.33 -15.36 2.83
C THR A 73 0.98 -14.61 3.05
N GLY A 74 0.91 -13.27 3.16
CA GLY A 74 2.07 -12.42 3.40
C GLY A 74 2.48 -12.31 4.87
N VAL A 75 1.69 -12.82 5.83
CA VAL A 75 1.95 -12.65 7.27
C VAL A 75 3.24 -13.37 7.68
N GLY A 76 4.15 -12.65 8.33
CA GLY A 76 5.48 -13.12 8.74
C GLY A 76 6.53 -13.02 7.63
N ASP A 77 6.13 -13.08 6.36
CA ASP A 77 7.04 -12.95 5.22
C ASP A 77 7.25 -11.48 4.83
N VAL A 78 6.17 -10.73 4.62
CA VAL A 78 6.19 -9.29 4.24
C VAL A 78 5.23 -8.42 5.06
N LEU A 79 4.26 -9.03 5.74
CA LEU A 79 3.21 -8.36 6.50
C LEU A 79 3.20 -8.75 7.98
N TYR A 80 2.68 -7.86 8.80
CA TYR A 80 2.30 -8.14 10.19
C TYR A 80 0.81 -8.52 10.29
N PRO A 81 0.41 -9.30 11.32
CA PRO A 81 -0.96 -9.79 11.43
C PRO A 81 -2.05 -8.71 11.43
N ASP A 82 -1.77 -7.53 11.98
CA ASP A 82 -2.70 -6.40 12.09
C ASP A 82 -2.87 -5.61 10.77
N GLU A 83 -1.98 -5.82 9.79
CA GLU A 83 -2.02 -5.16 8.47
C GLU A 83 -3.04 -5.81 7.52
N VAL A 84 -3.35 -7.09 7.75
CA VAL A 84 -4.23 -7.90 6.88
C VAL A 84 -5.59 -7.23 6.68
N GLY A 85 -6.20 -6.72 7.75
CA GLY A 85 -7.54 -6.14 7.68
C GLY A 85 -7.61 -4.88 6.81
N VAL A 86 -6.57 -4.03 6.86
CA VAL A 86 -6.54 -2.79 6.08
C VAL A 86 -6.17 -3.02 4.62
N LEU A 87 -5.32 -4.01 4.35
CA LEU A 87 -4.96 -4.39 2.98
C LEU A 87 -6.10 -5.11 2.26
N ARG A 88 -6.83 -6.02 2.93
CA ARG A 88 -8.03 -6.63 2.37
C ARG A 88 -9.06 -5.56 2.00
N ALA A 89 -9.30 -4.61 2.89
CA ALA A 89 -10.20 -3.49 2.60
C ALA A 89 -9.72 -2.69 1.39
N LEU A 90 -8.43 -2.44 1.21
CA LEU A 90 -7.92 -1.77 0.01
C LEU A 90 -8.14 -2.62 -1.25
N GLY A 91 -7.91 -3.94 -1.18
CA GLY A 91 -8.17 -4.88 -2.28
C GLY A 91 -9.64 -4.87 -2.73
N GLU A 92 -10.59 -4.88 -1.79
CA GLU A 92 -12.04 -4.86 -2.06
C GLU A 92 -12.52 -3.68 -2.93
N VAL A 93 -11.80 -2.55 -2.93
CA VAL A 93 -12.13 -1.41 -3.81
C VAL A 93 -11.30 -1.40 -5.08
N LEU A 94 -10.03 -1.81 -4.99
CA LEU A 94 -9.10 -1.66 -6.10
C LEU A 94 -9.25 -2.78 -7.13
N ASP A 95 -9.49 -4.02 -6.68
CA ASP A 95 -9.70 -5.18 -7.55
C ASP A 95 -10.89 -5.00 -8.53
N PRO A 96 -12.12 -4.68 -8.08
CA PRO A 96 -13.22 -4.48 -9.01
C PRO A 96 -12.98 -3.29 -9.95
N LEU A 97 -12.29 -2.25 -9.49
CA LEU A 97 -11.97 -1.09 -10.33
C LEU A 97 -10.98 -1.43 -11.45
N ILE A 98 -9.95 -2.22 -11.15
CA ILE A 98 -9.00 -2.72 -12.15
C ILE A 98 -9.71 -3.67 -13.12
N ASN A 99 -10.57 -4.56 -12.62
CA ASN A 99 -11.35 -5.48 -13.44
C ASN A 99 -12.33 -4.74 -14.37
N GLU A 100 -12.91 -3.62 -13.92
CA GLU A 100 -13.80 -2.79 -14.73
C GLU A 100 -13.06 -2.00 -15.81
N LEU A 101 -12.02 -1.26 -15.43
CA LEU A 101 -11.35 -0.31 -16.31
C LEU A 101 -10.27 -0.95 -17.18
N GLY A 102 -9.58 -1.97 -16.68
CA GLY A 102 -8.50 -2.65 -17.38
C GLY A 102 -7.34 -1.73 -17.73
N ASN A 103 -6.78 -1.90 -18.93
CA ASN A 103 -5.60 -1.16 -19.37
C ASN A 103 -5.98 0.23 -19.93
N VAL A 104 -6.29 1.16 -19.03
CA VAL A 104 -6.52 2.58 -19.33
C VAL A 104 -5.46 3.45 -18.67
N SER A 105 -5.33 4.69 -19.11
CA SER A 105 -4.39 5.65 -18.53
C SER A 105 -4.69 5.95 -17.05
N ASP A 106 -3.66 6.27 -16.27
CA ASP A 106 -3.77 6.75 -14.88
C ASP A 106 -4.85 7.82 -14.71
N GLU A 107 -4.93 8.80 -15.63
CA GLU A 107 -5.94 9.87 -15.56
C GLU A 107 -7.38 9.33 -15.52
N ARG A 108 -7.67 8.22 -16.20
CA ARG A 108 -9.01 7.61 -16.22
C ARG A 108 -9.32 6.92 -14.90
N TYR A 109 -8.33 6.31 -14.26
CA TYR A 109 -8.46 5.79 -12.89
C TYR A 109 -8.72 6.92 -11.89
N LEU A 110 -7.93 7.99 -11.95
CA LEU A 110 -8.03 9.12 -11.01
C LEU A 110 -9.36 9.90 -11.16
N GLN A 111 -9.97 9.89 -12.34
CA GLN A 111 -11.28 10.49 -12.60
C GLN A 111 -12.45 9.57 -12.18
N HIS A 112 -12.19 8.32 -11.82
CA HIS A 112 -13.24 7.38 -11.47
C HIS A 112 -13.93 7.78 -10.15
N PRO A 113 -15.26 7.72 -10.04
CA PRO A 113 -15.96 8.11 -8.81
C PRO A 113 -15.53 7.34 -7.55
N GLN A 114 -15.09 6.08 -7.72
CA GLN A 114 -14.58 5.26 -6.61
C GLN A 114 -13.12 5.56 -6.23
N TRP A 115 -12.40 6.40 -6.97
CA TRP A 115 -11.00 6.69 -6.65
C TRP A 115 -10.84 7.37 -5.28
N ALA A 116 -11.82 8.17 -4.86
CA ALA A 116 -11.85 8.76 -3.52
C ALA A 116 -11.88 7.69 -2.39
N GLU A 117 -12.49 6.53 -2.67
CA GLU A 117 -12.49 5.39 -1.74
C GLU A 117 -11.11 4.72 -1.69
N VAL A 118 -10.45 4.57 -2.84
CA VAL A 118 -9.07 4.05 -2.96
C VAL A 118 -8.12 4.92 -2.13
N LEU A 119 -8.18 6.24 -2.28
CA LEU A 119 -7.38 7.19 -1.48
C LEU A 119 -7.59 6.99 0.03
N ARG A 120 -8.86 6.92 0.47
CA ARG A 120 -9.17 6.77 1.90
C ARG A 120 -8.68 5.44 2.47
N ARG A 121 -8.86 4.34 1.74
CA ARG A 121 -8.43 3.00 2.21
C ARG A 121 -6.92 2.85 2.17
N SER A 122 -6.25 3.39 1.16
CA SER A 122 -4.78 3.40 1.08
C SER A 122 -4.15 4.27 2.16
N GLU A 123 -4.71 5.44 2.48
CA GLU A 123 -4.23 6.26 3.62
C GLU A 123 -4.31 5.48 4.94
N ARG A 124 -5.43 4.79 5.17
CA ARG A 124 -5.58 3.94 6.37
C ARG A 124 -4.57 2.80 6.38
N ALA A 125 -4.39 2.10 5.26
CA ALA A 125 -3.43 1.01 5.14
C ALA A 125 -1.99 1.51 5.37
N TYR A 126 -1.61 2.61 4.71
CA TYR A 126 -0.29 3.23 4.85
C TYR A 126 0.03 3.61 6.30
N ARG A 127 -0.97 4.11 7.03
CA ARG A 127 -0.81 4.45 8.46
C ARG A 127 -0.43 3.23 9.30
N VAL A 128 -1.10 2.09 9.13
CA VAL A 128 -0.80 0.87 9.89
C VAL A 128 0.58 0.33 9.50
N LEU A 129 0.83 0.21 8.20
CA LEU A 129 2.12 -0.25 7.65
C LEU A 129 3.31 0.56 8.20
N SER A 130 3.20 1.89 8.17
CA SER A 130 4.27 2.80 8.61
C SER A 130 4.44 2.84 10.14
N GLN A 131 3.37 2.62 10.91
CA GLN A 131 3.45 2.48 12.37
C GLN A 131 4.25 1.25 12.74
N ASN A 132 3.97 0.11 12.11
CA ASN A 132 4.70 -1.12 12.38
C ASN A 132 6.17 -1.06 11.95
N ASP A 133 6.48 -0.40 10.82
CA ASP A 133 7.86 -0.14 10.40
C ASP A 133 8.64 0.72 11.40
N SER A 134 7.95 1.66 12.05
CA SER A 134 8.57 2.53 13.05
C SER A 134 8.78 1.80 14.38
N ALA A 135 7.88 0.89 14.73
CA ALA A 135 7.98 0.06 15.94
C ALA A 135 8.99 -1.09 15.82
N SER A 136 9.33 -1.50 14.60
CA SER A 136 10.28 -2.59 14.32
C SER A 136 11.75 -2.13 14.21
N ARG A 137 12.02 -0.83 14.43
CA ARG A 137 13.37 -0.21 14.37
C ARG A 137 13.93 0.02 15.77
#